data_AF-A0A9E3WTU7-F1
#
_entry.id   AF-A0A9E3WTU7-F1
#
_cell.length_a   1.000
_cell.length_b   1.000
_cell.length_c   1.000
_cell.angle_alpha   90.00
_cell.angle_beta   90.00
_cell.angle_gamma   90.00
#
_symmetry.space_group_name_H-M   'P 1'
#
loop_
_entity.id
_entity.type
_entity.pdbx_description
1 polymer ?
#
loop_
_entity_poly.entity_id
_entity_poly.type
_entity_poly.pdbx_seq_one_letter_code
_entity_poly.pdbx_strand_id
1 'polypeptide(L)'
;SLVQAIGQLDDDCELVALLDADCVPHASWLRELAAPFADADVAVAYGNRWYMPPDARCGSLMRYIWNVGAVGHMIWCGIPWGGTLALRRTFLDEADLAGAWSSAFCEDTMLARAAQRRGRRCVFVPSLLMVNRETCTVGSLLPWIRRQLLTVRLYHGAWPTTLAYGLASPTIVLAALAAIAWSLCLASEPSQLAALATLAVLAGLMTLRLAIVAALEITARGVIAKRGEQLERTSWRRCAAMPFLLAVTPFYYLAALLRAQWMRHVVWRGVQYRVDSAGKIQRLDHPAWSGSEQSESRHSL
;
A
#
# COMPACT_ATOMS: atom_id res chain seq x y z
N SER A 1 7.97 22.66 3.32
CA SER A 1 7.31 21.59 2.54
C SER A 1 8.37 20.78 1.79
N LEU A 2 8.05 19.62 1.19
CA LEU A 2 9.02 18.84 0.40
C LEU A 2 9.66 19.69 -0.72
N VAL A 3 8.84 20.43 -1.48
CA VAL A 3 9.30 21.34 -2.54
C VAL A 3 10.28 22.40 -2.01
N GLN A 4 9.99 22.97 -0.83
CA GLN A 4 10.87 23.96 -0.21
C GLN A 4 12.21 23.34 0.21
N ALA A 5 12.21 22.15 0.81
CA ALA A 5 13.44 21.47 1.24
C ALA A 5 14.35 21.17 0.04
N ILE A 6 13.74 20.77 -1.07
CA ILE A 6 14.45 20.45 -2.31
C ILE A 6 15.02 21.71 -2.99
N GLY A 7 14.31 22.84 -2.92
CA GLY A 7 14.80 24.12 -3.41
C GLY A 7 15.94 24.73 -2.57
N GLN A 8 16.31 24.10 -1.45
CA GLN A 8 17.38 24.54 -0.55
C GLN A 8 18.55 23.56 -0.53
N LEU A 9 18.58 22.58 -1.44
CA LEU A 9 19.70 21.65 -1.57
C LEU A 9 20.92 22.37 -2.15
N ASP A 10 22.09 22.02 -1.65
CA ASP A 10 23.37 22.50 -2.19
C ASP A 10 23.61 21.97 -3.61
N ASP A 11 24.39 22.71 -4.40
CA ASP A 11 24.68 22.37 -5.81
C ASP A 11 25.53 21.09 -5.95
N ASP A 12 26.24 20.67 -4.91
CA ASP A 12 27.04 19.44 -4.87
C ASP A 12 26.23 18.20 -4.46
N CYS A 13 24.93 18.35 -4.17
CA CYS A 13 24.05 17.24 -3.85
C CYS A 13 23.82 16.34 -5.08
N GLU A 14 24.30 15.10 -5.05
CA GLU A 14 24.11 14.15 -6.16
C GLU A 14 22.81 13.33 -6.05
N LEU A 15 22.43 12.97 -4.82
CA LEU A 15 21.29 12.10 -4.51
C LEU A 15 20.42 12.72 -3.42
N VAL A 16 19.10 12.65 -3.60
CA VAL A 16 18.11 13.04 -2.59
C VAL A 16 17.46 11.77 -2.06
N ALA A 17 17.58 11.54 -0.74
CA ALA A 17 16.93 10.43 -0.05
C ALA A 17 15.72 10.91 0.76
N LEU A 18 14.61 10.21 0.62
CA LEU A 18 13.34 10.41 1.31
C LEU A 18 13.05 9.21 2.23
N LEU A 19 12.56 9.53 3.42
CA LEU A 19 12.22 8.56 4.46
C LEU A 19 10.96 9.04 5.18
N ASP A 20 9.99 8.15 5.35
CA ASP A 20 8.79 8.47 6.14
C ASP A 20 9.18 8.69 7.61
N ALA A 21 8.53 9.65 8.27
CA ALA A 21 8.82 9.98 9.67
C ALA A 21 8.51 8.83 10.67
N ASP A 22 7.72 7.84 10.25
CA ASP A 22 7.40 6.63 11.03
C ASP A 22 8.24 5.41 10.62
N CYS A 23 9.23 5.61 9.73
CA CYS A 23 10.17 4.59 9.28
C CYS A 23 11.46 4.64 10.10
N VAL A 24 11.90 3.49 10.62
CA VAL A 24 13.17 3.37 11.37
C VAL A 24 14.23 2.78 10.44
N PRO A 25 15.20 3.58 9.95
CA PRO A 25 16.23 3.10 9.03
C PRO A 25 17.29 2.28 9.77
N HIS A 26 17.81 1.25 9.12
CA HIS A 26 18.97 0.50 9.63
C HIS A 26 20.27 1.24 9.31
N ALA A 27 21.37 0.89 10.00
CA ALA A 27 22.66 1.59 9.87
C ALA A 27 23.23 1.61 8.43
N SER A 28 22.90 0.61 7.61
CA SER A 28 23.31 0.53 6.20
C SER A 28 22.30 1.14 5.20
N TRP A 29 21.19 1.73 5.68
CA TRP A 29 20.06 2.19 4.86
C TRP A 29 20.48 3.11 3.70
N LEU A 30 21.18 4.21 3.99
CA LEU A 30 21.64 5.14 2.95
C LEU A 30 22.58 4.47 1.93
N ARG A 31 23.49 3.61 2.40
CA ARG A 31 24.43 2.89 1.52
C ARG A 31 23.70 1.98 0.56
N GLU A 32 22.74 1.21 1.05
CA GLU A 32 21.96 0.27 0.24
C GLU A 32 21.02 1.00 -0.71
N LEU A 33 20.47 2.14 -0.29
CA LEU A 33 19.64 3.00 -1.12
C LEU A 33 20.43 3.72 -2.22
N ALA A 34 21.69 4.08 -1.95
CA ALA A 34 22.60 4.71 -2.91
C ALA A 34 23.24 3.71 -3.90
N ALA A 35 23.43 2.45 -3.50
CA ALA A 35 24.15 1.46 -4.30
C ALA A 35 23.64 1.29 -5.75
N PRO A 36 22.32 1.30 -6.04
CA PRO A 36 21.83 1.18 -7.42
C PRO A 36 22.25 2.33 -8.36
N PHE A 37 22.62 3.49 -7.82
CA PHE A 37 23.07 4.64 -8.62
C PHE A 37 24.49 4.51 -9.14
N ALA A 38 25.20 3.40 -8.87
CA ALA A 38 26.38 3.04 -9.65
C ALA A 38 26.06 2.88 -11.15
N ASP A 39 24.80 2.54 -11.46
CA ASP A 39 24.27 2.50 -12.82
C ASP A 39 23.68 3.87 -13.20
N ALA A 40 24.21 4.47 -14.26
CA ALA A 40 23.82 5.80 -14.73
C ALA A 40 22.35 5.89 -15.17
N ASP A 41 21.72 4.77 -15.56
CA ASP A 41 20.34 4.73 -16.04
C ASP A 41 19.31 4.64 -14.91
N VAL A 42 19.76 4.35 -13.69
CA VAL A 42 18.89 4.34 -12.50
C VAL A 42 18.65 5.78 -12.06
N ALA A 43 17.40 6.23 -12.15
CA ALA A 43 16.98 7.55 -11.69
C ALA A 43 16.37 7.51 -10.28
N VAL A 44 15.82 6.36 -9.88
CA VAL A 44 15.15 6.17 -8.59
C VAL A 44 15.48 4.80 -8.03
N ALA A 45 15.85 4.73 -6.76
CA ALA A 45 15.95 3.50 -5.99
C ALA A 45 14.94 3.56 -4.85
N TYR A 46 14.26 2.46 -4.55
CA TYR A 46 13.22 2.47 -3.52
C TYR A 46 13.07 1.09 -2.87
N GLY A 47 12.57 1.08 -1.64
CA GLY A 47 12.12 -0.13 -0.96
C GLY A 47 10.60 -0.15 -0.79
N ASN A 48 10.10 -0.90 0.18
CA ASN A 48 8.66 -0.93 0.47
C ASN A 48 8.42 -1.13 1.96
N ARG A 49 7.21 -0.84 2.43
CA ARG A 49 6.80 -1.19 3.79
C ARG A 49 6.41 -2.66 3.87
N TRP A 50 6.76 -3.28 4.98
CA TRP A 50 6.34 -4.63 5.33
C TRP A 50 5.68 -4.60 6.71
N TYR A 51 4.36 -4.76 6.76
CA TYR A 51 3.65 -4.74 8.04
C TYR A 51 3.92 -6.01 8.85
N MET A 52 4.39 -5.84 10.08
CA MET A 52 4.53 -6.90 11.08
C MET A 52 3.85 -6.42 12.36
N PRO A 53 2.51 -6.36 12.41
CA PRO A 53 1.81 -5.85 13.58
C PRO A 53 2.15 -6.73 14.80
N PRO A 54 2.28 -6.18 16.01
CA PRO A 54 2.54 -6.96 17.23
C PRO A 54 1.29 -7.69 17.76
N ASP A 55 0.09 -7.23 17.36
CA ASP A 55 -1.18 -7.81 17.78
C ASP A 55 -1.81 -8.77 16.74
N ALA A 56 -2.87 -9.45 17.18
CA ALA A 56 -3.70 -10.32 16.34
C ALA A 56 -5.08 -9.70 16.04
N ARG A 57 -5.21 -8.36 16.04
CA ARG A 57 -6.49 -7.71 15.71
C ARG A 57 -6.81 -7.92 14.23
N CYS A 58 -8.09 -8.11 13.93
CA CYS A 58 -8.55 -8.33 12.56
C CYS A 58 -8.08 -7.22 11.60
N GLY A 59 -8.22 -5.95 11.97
CA GLY A 59 -7.78 -4.83 11.14
C GLY A 59 -6.28 -4.84 10.84
N SER A 60 -5.44 -5.16 11.83
CA SER A 60 -3.99 -5.30 11.68
C SER A 60 -3.63 -6.44 10.73
N LEU A 61 -4.22 -7.61 10.92
CA LEU A 61 -3.95 -8.79 10.10
C LEU A 61 -4.48 -8.64 8.67
N MET A 62 -5.64 -8.00 8.49
CA MET A 62 -6.17 -7.67 7.15
C MET A 62 -5.29 -6.62 6.45
N ARG A 63 -4.77 -5.62 7.16
CA ARG A 63 -3.79 -4.67 6.61
C ARG A 63 -2.53 -5.39 6.14
N TYR A 64 -2.04 -6.32 6.95
CA TYR A 64 -0.92 -7.18 6.60
C TYR A 64 -1.20 -8.00 5.33
N ILE A 65 -2.30 -8.76 5.28
CA ILE A 65 -2.68 -9.57 4.12
C ILE A 65 -2.79 -8.71 2.85
N TRP A 66 -3.46 -7.57 2.95
CA TRP A 66 -3.59 -6.63 1.83
C TRP A 66 -2.22 -6.09 1.41
N ASN A 67 -1.36 -5.73 2.35
CA ASN A 67 -0.02 -5.21 2.07
C ASN A 67 0.88 -6.25 1.42
N VAL A 68 0.86 -7.51 1.83
CA VAL A 68 1.63 -8.59 1.17
C VAL A 68 1.27 -8.66 -0.31
N GLY A 69 -0.01 -8.68 -0.63
CA GLY A 69 -0.48 -8.66 -2.02
C GLY A 69 -0.10 -7.36 -2.76
N ALA A 70 -0.25 -6.21 -2.09
CA ALA A 70 0.08 -4.91 -2.67
C ALA A 70 1.58 -4.77 -2.96
N VAL A 71 2.48 -5.18 -2.05
CA VAL A 71 3.93 -5.13 -2.27
C VAL A 71 4.32 -6.02 -3.45
N GLY A 72 3.79 -7.24 -3.54
CA GLY A 72 4.01 -8.11 -4.70
C GLY A 72 3.58 -7.45 -6.01
N HIS A 73 2.39 -6.83 -6.03
CA HIS A 73 1.90 -6.10 -7.19
C HIS A 73 2.73 -4.86 -7.52
N MET A 74 3.17 -4.11 -6.51
CA MET A 74 4.02 -2.93 -6.68
C MET A 74 5.38 -3.29 -7.26
N ILE A 75 6.00 -4.38 -6.78
CA ILE A 75 7.27 -4.88 -7.34
C ILE A 75 7.08 -5.30 -8.80
N TRP A 76 6.02 -6.07 -9.09
CA TRP A 76 5.72 -6.52 -10.46
C TRP A 76 5.44 -5.37 -11.44
N CYS A 77 4.72 -4.33 -10.99
CA CYS A 77 4.38 -3.17 -11.80
C CYS A 77 5.41 -2.04 -11.75
N GLY A 78 6.47 -2.15 -10.93
CA GLY A 78 7.48 -1.11 -10.75
C GLY A 78 6.96 0.16 -10.07
N ILE A 79 6.04 0.05 -9.11
CA ILE A 79 5.42 1.19 -8.40
C ILE A 79 6.30 1.58 -7.20
N PRO A 80 6.91 2.78 -7.19
CA PRO A 80 7.74 3.24 -6.08
C PRO A 80 6.92 3.55 -4.83
N TRP A 81 7.57 3.48 -3.67
CA TRP A 81 6.99 3.86 -2.37
C TRP A 81 7.89 4.88 -1.68
N GLY A 82 7.31 6.01 -1.23
CA GLY A 82 8.03 7.18 -0.73
C GLY A 82 8.66 7.02 0.65
N GLY A 83 8.23 6.04 1.44
CA GLY A 83 8.73 5.88 2.81
C GLY A 83 10.15 5.34 2.92
N THR A 84 10.77 4.95 1.80
CA THR A 84 12.21 4.68 1.67
C THR A 84 12.59 4.75 0.19
N LEU A 85 13.07 5.90 -0.24
CA LEU A 85 13.28 6.21 -1.65
C LEU A 85 14.46 7.15 -1.83
N ALA A 86 15.24 6.99 -2.89
CA ALA A 86 16.20 7.98 -3.33
C ALA A 86 16.07 8.24 -4.82
N LEU A 87 16.54 9.40 -5.25
CA LEU A 87 16.52 9.82 -6.64
C LEU A 87 17.75 10.68 -6.96
N ARG A 88 18.18 10.68 -8.22
CA ARG A 88 19.27 11.57 -8.68
C ARG A 88 18.82 13.02 -8.63
N ARG A 89 19.65 13.91 -8.11
CA ARG A 89 19.40 15.37 -8.15
C ARG A 89 19.17 15.85 -9.57
N THR A 90 19.95 15.36 -10.54
CA THR A 90 19.79 15.70 -11.96
C THR A 90 18.44 15.27 -12.50
N PHE A 91 17.94 14.08 -12.13
CA PHE A 91 16.62 13.62 -12.54
C PHE A 91 15.49 14.50 -12.00
N LEU A 92 15.67 15.06 -10.79
CA LEU A 92 14.71 15.99 -10.19
C LEU A 92 14.50 17.22 -11.06
N ASP A 93 15.58 17.84 -11.52
CA ASP A 93 15.53 19.02 -12.39
C ASP A 93 15.05 18.66 -13.78
N GLU A 94 15.67 17.62 -14.36
CA GLU A 94 15.33 17.14 -15.68
C GLU A 94 13.82 16.93 -15.79
N ALA A 95 13.22 16.21 -14.84
CA ALA A 95 11.80 15.85 -14.87
C ALA A 95 10.83 16.89 -14.27
N ASP A 96 11.33 18.07 -13.85
CA ASP A 96 10.54 19.10 -13.15
C ASP A 96 9.69 18.51 -12.00
N LEU A 97 10.32 17.68 -11.16
CA LEU A 97 9.59 17.01 -10.07
C LEU A 97 9.10 18.00 -9.03
N ALA A 98 9.83 19.09 -8.78
CA ALA A 98 9.40 20.15 -7.88
C ALA A 98 8.09 20.80 -8.34
N GLY A 99 7.98 21.12 -9.64
CA GLY A 99 6.74 21.60 -10.25
C GLY A 99 5.62 20.56 -10.14
N ALA A 100 5.88 19.30 -10.45
CA ALA A 100 4.90 18.22 -10.32
C ALA A 100 4.39 18.03 -8.88
N TRP A 101 5.28 18.02 -7.90
CA TRP A 101 4.94 17.82 -6.49
C TRP A 101 4.18 18.99 -5.87
N SER A 102 4.33 20.21 -6.40
CA SER A 102 3.61 21.39 -5.90
C SER A 102 2.08 21.27 -5.96
N SER A 103 1.57 20.41 -6.85
CA SER A 103 0.15 20.22 -7.12
C SER A 103 -0.30 18.76 -7.01
N ALA A 104 0.57 17.86 -6.55
CA ALA A 104 0.31 16.45 -6.43
C ALA A 104 -0.16 16.04 -5.02
N PHE A 105 -0.74 14.85 -4.96
CA PHE A 105 -1.23 14.26 -3.70
C PHE A 105 -0.14 13.44 -3.00
N CYS A 106 0.79 12.86 -3.76
CA CYS A 106 1.94 12.11 -3.27
C CYS A 106 3.11 12.30 -4.24
N GLU A 107 4.32 12.10 -3.75
CA GLU A 107 5.57 12.33 -4.46
C GLU A 107 6.11 11.11 -5.21
N ASP A 108 5.78 9.90 -4.72
CA ASP A 108 6.46 8.65 -5.07
C ASP A 108 5.93 7.95 -6.33
N THR A 109 4.62 7.78 -6.42
CA THR A 109 3.96 6.87 -7.36
C THR A 109 4.11 7.37 -8.80
N MET A 110 4.22 8.69 -8.99
CA MET A 110 4.44 9.31 -10.30
C MET A 110 5.84 9.07 -10.87
N LEU A 111 6.81 8.75 -10.02
CA LEU A 111 8.21 8.67 -10.40
C LEU A 111 8.48 7.59 -11.44
N ALA A 112 7.75 6.47 -11.39
CA ALA A 112 7.85 5.44 -12.43
C ALA A 112 7.55 5.98 -13.83
N ARG A 113 6.45 6.76 -13.96
CA ARG A 113 6.07 7.36 -15.24
C ARG A 113 7.00 8.49 -15.64
N ALA A 114 7.50 9.27 -14.69
CA ALA A 114 8.49 10.32 -14.95
C ALA A 114 9.82 9.73 -15.46
N ALA A 115 10.31 8.68 -14.81
CA ALA A 115 11.53 7.98 -15.21
C ALA A 115 11.38 7.34 -16.59
N GLN A 116 10.27 6.63 -16.82
CA GLN A 116 9.98 6.01 -18.11
C GLN A 116 10.00 7.02 -19.27
N ARG A 117 9.41 8.21 -19.10
CA ARG A 117 9.41 9.27 -20.13
C ARG A 117 10.80 9.80 -20.46
N ARG A 118 11.78 9.59 -19.58
CA ARG A 118 13.18 10.00 -19.76
C ARG A 118 14.11 8.84 -20.08
N GLY A 119 13.55 7.65 -20.38
CA GLY A 119 14.35 6.46 -20.64
C GLY A 119 15.17 6.00 -19.41
N ARG A 120 14.77 6.41 -18.20
CA ARG A 120 15.42 6.04 -16.95
C ARG A 120 14.65 4.94 -16.22
N ARG A 121 15.31 4.29 -15.26
CA ARG A 121 14.74 3.16 -14.50
C ARG A 121 14.50 3.52 -13.03
N CYS A 122 13.44 2.93 -12.50
CA CYS A 122 13.19 2.85 -11.06
C CYS A 122 13.54 1.42 -10.60
N VAL A 123 14.34 1.29 -9.54
CA VAL A 123 14.82 0.00 -9.04
C VAL A 123 14.32 -0.27 -7.64
N PHE A 124 13.65 -1.40 -7.46
CA PHE A 124 13.29 -1.91 -6.14
C PHE A 124 14.50 -2.58 -5.49
N VAL A 125 14.78 -2.23 -4.24
CA VAL A 125 15.88 -2.79 -3.44
C VAL A 125 15.28 -3.65 -2.32
N PRO A 126 15.36 -5.00 -2.40
CA PRO A 126 14.70 -5.88 -1.43
C PRO A 126 15.15 -5.67 0.01
N SER A 127 16.43 -5.35 0.22
CA SER A 127 16.99 -5.08 1.53
C SER A 127 16.44 -3.81 2.19
N LEU A 128 15.70 -2.99 1.45
CA LEU A 128 14.99 -1.81 1.94
C LEU A 128 13.50 -2.09 2.21
N LEU A 129 13.13 -3.34 2.46
CA LEU A 129 11.83 -3.67 3.06
C LEU A 129 11.79 -3.19 4.52
N MET A 130 11.04 -2.12 4.79
CA MET A 130 11.01 -1.46 6.10
C MET A 130 9.90 -2.03 6.97
N VAL A 131 10.27 -2.54 8.15
CA VAL A 131 9.31 -3.15 9.08
C VAL A 131 8.41 -2.07 9.66
N ASN A 132 7.09 -2.24 9.51
CA ASN A 132 6.12 -1.38 10.13
C ASN A 132 5.30 -2.17 11.18
N ARG A 133 5.46 -1.77 12.46
CA ARG A 133 4.81 -2.42 13.61
C ARG A 133 3.54 -1.70 14.07
N GLU A 134 3.03 -0.75 13.27
CA GLU A 134 1.77 -0.11 13.58
C GLU A 134 0.63 -1.14 13.64
N THR A 135 -0.41 -0.74 14.34
CA THR A 135 -1.61 -1.54 14.48
C THR A 135 -2.78 -0.88 13.75
N CYS A 136 -3.82 -1.65 13.42
CA CYS A 136 -4.95 -1.16 12.64
C CYS A 136 -6.27 -1.72 13.15
N THR A 137 -7.29 -0.86 13.24
CA THR A 137 -8.67 -1.30 13.45
C THR A 137 -9.34 -1.61 12.11
N VAL A 138 -10.43 -2.37 12.14
CA VAL A 138 -11.21 -2.66 10.93
C VAL A 138 -11.78 -1.38 10.33
N GLY A 139 -12.25 -0.43 11.17
CA GLY A 139 -12.79 0.85 10.73
C GLY A 139 -11.76 1.77 10.07
N SER A 140 -10.50 1.75 10.55
CA SER A 140 -9.41 2.55 9.97
C SER A 140 -8.81 1.95 8.70
N LEU A 141 -9.04 0.65 8.44
CA LEU A 141 -8.46 -0.05 7.29
C LEU A 141 -8.99 0.48 5.96
N LEU A 142 -10.30 0.65 5.83
CA LEU A 142 -10.92 1.04 4.55
C LEU A 142 -10.46 2.44 4.09
N PRO A 143 -10.47 3.50 4.94
CA PRO A 143 -9.87 4.79 4.58
C PRO A 143 -8.38 4.68 4.25
N TRP A 144 -7.64 3.81 4.94
CA TRP A 144 -6.22 3.62 4.67
C TRP A 144 -5.97 3.00 3.29
N ILE A 145 -6.62 1.88 2.94
CA ILE A 145 -6.49 1.23 1.62
C ILE A 145 -6.89 2.21 0.50
N ARG A 146 -7.99 2.94 0.71
CA ARG A 146 -8.49 3.95 -0.24
C ARG A 146 -7.42 4.98 -0.63
N ARG A 147 -6.62 5.45 0.34
CA ARG A 147 -5.53 6.40 0.05
C ARG A 147 -4.42 5.77 -0.79
N GLN A 148 -4.08 4.51 -0.52
CA GLN A 148 -3.08 3.77 -1.31
C GLN A 148 -3.55 3.57 -2.76
N LEU A 149 -4.83 3.29 -2.96
CA LEU A 149 -5.38 3.12 -4.31
C LEU A 149 -5.52 4.45 -5.05
N LEU A 150 -5.78 5.53 -4.32
CA LEU A 150 -5.84 6.87 -4.90
C LEU A 150 -4.51 7.26 -5.57
N THR A 151 -3.37 6.96 -4.95
CA THR A 151 -2.06 7.31 -5.52
C THR A 151 -1.84 6.58 -6.85
N VAL A 152 -2.12 5.28 -6.91
CA VAL A 152 -2.02 4.47 -8.14
C VAL A 152 -2.97 4.99 -9.21
N ARG A 153 -4.23 5.28 -8.85
CA ARG A 153 -5.24 5.81 -9.79
C ARG A 153 -4.81 7.12 -10.42
N LEU A 154 -4.20 8.02 -9.64
CA LEU A 154 -3.81 9.33 -10.12
C LEU A 154 -2.50 9.30 -10.92
N TYR A 155 -1.53 8.47 -10.52
CA TYR A 155 -0.15 8.66 -10.94
C TYR A 155 0.51 7.47 -11.64
N HIS A 156 -0.09 6.28 -11.67
CA HIS A 156 0.55 5.08 -12.25
C HIS A 156 -0.26 4.42 -13.37
N GLY A 157 0.44 3.91 -14.39
CA GLY A 157 -0.16 3.14 -15.50
C GLY A 157 -0.70 1.76 -15.08
N ALA A 158 -0.46 1.34 -13.85
CA ALA A 158 -0.92 0.06 -13.31
C ALA A 158 -2.36 0.11 -12.78
N TRP A 159 -3.03 1.27 -12.81
CA TRP A 159 -4.40 1.38 -12.35
C TRP A 159 -5.35 0.33 -12.97
N PRO A 160 -5.31 0.03 -14.29
CA PRO A 160 -6.16 -1.01 -14.87
C PRO A 160 -5.89 -2.41 -14.30
N THR A 161 -4.64 -2.78 -14.04
CA THR A 161 -4.31 -4.09 -13.46
C THR A 161 -4.68 -4.17 -11.98
N THR A 162 -4.49 -3.08 -11.24
CA THR A 162 -4.98 -2.94 -9.85
C THR A 162 -6.51 -3.08 -9.79
N LEU A 163 -7.22 -2.44 -10.73
CA LEU A 163 -8.69 -2.52 -10.85
C LEU A 163 -9.13 -3.95 -11.19
N ALA A 164 -8.53 -4.58 -12.20
CA ALA A 164 -8.83 -5.95 -12.62
C ALA A 164 -8.62 -6.95 -11.47
N TYR A 165 -7.50 -6.85 -10.77
CA TYR A 165 -7.20 -7.72 -9.63
C TYR A 165 -8.23 -7.56 -8.49
N GLY A 166 -8.59 -6.30 -8.16
CA GLY A 166 -9.54 -6.03 -7.08
C GLY A 166 -11.00 -6.34 -7.39
N LEU A 167 -11.37 -6.41 -8.67
CA LEU A 167 -12.66 -6.91 -9.11
C LEU A 167 -12.68 -8.43 -9.21
N ALA A 168 -11.66 -9.04 -9.81
CA ALA A 168 -11.62 -10.49 -10.07
C ALA A 168 -11.56 -11.31 -8.77
N SER A 169 -10.68 -10.92 -7.83
CA SER A 169 -10.43 -11.67 -6.59
C SER A 169 -11.69 -11.98 -5.75
N PRO A 170 -12.55 -11.00 -5.42
CA PRO A 170 -13.82 -11.25 -4.71
C PRO A 170 -14.91 -11.85 -5.63
N THR A 171 -14.94 -11.50 -6.92
CA THR A 171 -15.96 -12.01 -7.85
C THR A 171 -15.84 -13.51 -8.04
N ILE A 172 -14.61 -14.05 -8.15
CA ILE A 172 -14.36 -15.49 -8.23
C ILE A 172 -14.90 -16.21 -6.99
N VAL A 173 -14.73 -15.63 -5.81
CA VAL A 173 -15.23 -16.21 -4.56
C VAL A 173 -16.76 -16.20 -4.53
N LEU A 174 -17.39 -15.07 -4.86
CA LEU A 174 -18.84 -14.96 -4.90
C LEU A 174 -19.45 -15.90 -5.94
N ALA A 175 -18.87 -15.98 -7.14
CA ALA A 175 -19.32 -16.87 -8.20
C ALA A 175 -19.24 -18.35 -7.77
N ALA A 176 -18.14 -18.75 -7.12
CA ALA A 176 -18.00 -20.11 -6.59
C ALA A 176 -19.05 -20.41 -5.52
N LEU A 177 -19.28 -19.49 -4.57
CA LEU A 177 -20.30 -19.65 -3.53
C LEU A 177 -21.71 -19.72 -4.11
N ALA A 178 -22.03 -18.88 -5.09
CA ALA A 178 -23.31 -18.89 -5.78
C ALA A 178 -23.53 -20.19 -6.57
N ALA A 179 -22.50 -20.67 -7.27
CA ALA A 179 -22.55 -21.94 -8.00
C ALA A 179 -22.79 -23.13 -7.06
N ILE A 180 -22.12 -23.15 -5.90
CA ILE A 180 -22.36 -24.17 -4.86
C ILE A 180 -23.81 -24.10 -4.37
N ALA A 181 -24.29 -22.92 -3.98
CA ALA A 181 -25.65 -22.74 -3.47
C ALA A 181 -26.72 -23.15 -4.51
N TRP A 182 -26.54 -22.75 -5.77
CA TRP A 182 -27.41 -23.14 -6.88
C TRP A 182 -27.43 -24.65 -7.08
N SER A 183 -26.26 -25.28 -7.07
CA SER A 183 -26.12 -26.73 -7.24
C SER A 183 -26.82 -27.51 -6.11
N LEU A 184 -26.72 -27.02 -4.87
CA LEU A 184 -27.44 -27.61 -3.73
C LEU A 184 -28.96 -27.48 -3.84
N CYS A 185 -29.47 -26.40 -4.45
CA CYS A 185 -30.92 -26.20 -4.66
C CYS A 185 -31.51 -27.18 -5.69
N LEU A 186 -30.73 -27.63 -6.68
CA LEU A 186 -31.17 -28.60 -7.68
C LEU A 186 -31.33 -30.01 -7.10
N ALA A 187 -30.64 -30.32 -6.00
CA ALA A 187 -30.76 -31.55 -5.21
C ALA A 187 -30.62 -32.88 -5.98
N SER A 188 -30.04 -32.87 -7.19
CA SER A 188 -29.76 -34.07 -7.99
C SER A 188 -28.34 -34.57 -7.74
N GLU A 189 -28.10 -35.88 -7.89
CA GLU A 189 -26.76 -36.48 -7.75
C GLU A 189 -25.66 -35.75 -8.57
N PRO A 190 -25.87 -35.41 -9.87
CA PRO A 190 -24.87 -34.66 -10.63
C PRO A 190 -24.62 -33.25 -10.07
N SER A 191 -25.66 -32.59 -9.57
CA SER A 191 -25.53 -31.25 -8.98
C SER A 191 -24.77 -31.26 -7.66
N GLN A 192 -24.94 -32.29 -6.83
CA GLN A 192 -24.16 -32.45 -5.60
C GLN A 192 -22.66 -32.67 -5.91
N LEU A 193 -22.35 -33.47 -6.93
CA LEU A 193 -20.97 -33.65 -7.38
C LEU A 193 -20.36 -32.33 -7.91
N ALA A 194 -21.13 -31.54 -8.66
CA ALA A 194 -20.70 -30.21 -9.13
C ALA A 194 -20.43 -29.24 -7.97
N ALA A 195 -21.26 -29.24 -6.92
CA ALA A 195 -21.05 -28.46 -5.71
C ALA A 195 -19.73 -28.84 -5.02
N LEU A 196 -19.48 -30.15 -4.84
CA LEU A 196 -18.26 -30.66 -4.23
C LEU A 196 -17.01 -30.29 -5.05
N ALA A 197 -17.06 -30.46 -6.37
CA ALA A 197 -15.97 -30.07 -7.26
C ALA A 197 -15.68 -28.56 -7.18
N THR A 198 -16.72 -27.73 -7.16
CA THR A 198 -16.57 -26.26 -7.01
C THR A 198 -15.97 -25.89 -5.65
N LEU A 199 -16.40 -26.55 -4.58
CA LEU A 199 -15.84 -26.37 -3.24
C LEU A 199 -14.35 -26.76 -3.19
N ALA A 200 -13.98 -27.87 -3.82
CA ALA A 200 -12.59 -28.32 -3.89
C ALA A 200 -11.71 -27.32 -4.64
N VAL A 201 -12.19 -26.76 -5.76
CA VAL A 201 -11.48 -25.70 -6.50
C VAL A 201 -11.32 -24.45 -5.64
N LEU A 202 -12.38 -24.00 -4.97
CA LEU A 202 -12.33 -22.84 -4.08
C LEU A 202 -11.33 -23.05 -2.94
N ALA A 203 -11.34 -24.22 -2.30
CA ALA A 203 -10.39 -24.59 -1.26
C ALA A 203 -8.94 -24.61 -1.78
N GLY A 204 -8.72 -25.14 -2.99
CA GLY A 204 -7.43 -25.11 -3.67
C GLY A 204 -6.93 -23.69 -3.93
N LEU A 205 -7.78 -22.79 -4.42
CA LEU A 205 -7.44 -21.38 -4.63
C LEU A 205 -7.11 -20.66 -3.32
N MET A 206 -7.84 -20.92 -2.24
CA MET A 206 -7.55 -20.34 -0.93
C MET A 206 -6.24 -20.87 -0.34
N THR A 207 -5.96 -22.15 -0.55
CA THR A 207 -4.69 -22.77 -0.16
C THR A 207 -3.51 -22.16 -0.93
N LEU A 208 -3.67 -21.96 -2.24
CA LEU A 208 -2.67 -21.27 -3.07
C LEU A 208 -2.42 -19.83 -2.60
N ARG A 209 -3.47 -19.07 -2.27
CA ARG A 209 -3.34 -17.71 -1.71
C ARG A 209 -2.56 -17.72 -0.39
N LEU A 210 -2.87 -18.66 0.51
CA LEU A 210 -2.14 -18.82 1.76
C LEU A 210 -0.67 -19.17 1.51
N ALA A 211 -0.39 -20.08 0.58
CA ALA A 211 0.97 -20.46 0.20
C ALA A 211 1.78 -19.29 -0.37
N ILE A 212 1.18 -18.45 -1.22
CA ILE A 212 1.82 -17.23 -1.74
C ILE A 212 2.13 -16.25 -0.60
N VAL A 213 1.18 -15.99 0.30
CA VAL A 213 1.41 -15.11 1.45
C VAL A 213 2.51 -15.66 2.36
N ALA A 214 2.52 -16.96 2.63
CA ALA A 214 3.56 -17.61 3.41
C ALA A 214 4.94 -17.54 2.73
N ALA A 215 5.02 -17.78 1.43
CA ALA A 215 6.26 -17.70 0.68
C ALA A 215 6.84 -16.28 0.70
N LEU A 216 6.01 -15.25 0.45
CA LEU A 216 6.45 -13.85 0.50
C LEU A 216 6.87 -13.44 1.91
N GLU A 217 6.17 -13.90 2.95
CA GLU A 217 6.55 -13.67 4.34
C GLU A 217 7.88 -14.33 4.70
N ILE A 218 8.12 -15.57 4.27
CA ILE A 218 9.41 -16.26 4.47
C ILE A 218 10.53 -15.48 3.78
N THR A 219 10.33 -15.05 2.54
CA THR A 219 11.32 -14.25 1.81
C THR A 219 11.58 -12.91 2.50
N ALA A 220 10.53 -12.17 2.86
CA ALA A 220 10.65 -10.89 3.56
C ALA A 220 11.37 -11.04 4.89
N ARG A 221 11.00 -12.04 5.71
CA ARG A 221 11.70 -12.37 6.96
C ARG A 221 13.16 -12.71 6.74
N GLY A 222 13.50 -13.48 5.70
CA GLY A 222 14.90 -13.78 5.37
C GLY A 222 15.73 -12.53 5.09
N VAL A 223 15.14 -11.53 4.41
CA VAL A 223 15.81 -10.25 4.12
C VAL A 223 15.85 -9.34 5.36
N ILE A 224 14.81 -9.33 6.17
CA ILE A 224 14.72 -8.55 7.42
C ILE A 224 15.67 -9.11 8.48
N ALA A 225 15.75 -10.44 8.65
CA ALA A 225 16.60 -11.10 9.65
C ALA A 225 18.09 -10.80 9.44
N LYS A 226 18.55 -10.73 8.17
CA LYS A 226 19.94 -10.38 7.83
C LYS A 226 20.36 -8.99 8.35
N ARG A 227 19.41 -8.12 8.69
CA ARG A 227 19.64 -6.77 9.20
C ARG A 227 19.64 -6.69 10.74
N GLY A 228 19.48 -7.81 11.43
CA GLY A 228 19.43 -7.85 12.90
C GLY A 228 18.10 -7.37 13.49
N GLU A 229 17.07 -7.19 12.67
CA GLU A 229 15.72 -6.82 13.10
C GLU A 229 15.10 -7.93 13.96
N GLN A 230 14.48 -7.55 15.07
CA GLN A 230 13.79 -8.49 15.94
C GLN A 230 12.48 -8.93 15.29
N LEU A 231 12.47 -10.20 14.86
CA LEU A 231 11.31 -10.85 14.27
C LEU A 231 10.51 -11.57 15.36
N GLU A 232 9.30 -11.07 15.62
CA GLU A 232 8.38 -11.78 16.50
C GLU A 232 7.96 -13.13 15.89
N ARG A 233 7.79 -14.13 16.76
CA ARG A 233 7.25 -15.43 16.37
C ARG A 233 5.78 -15.31 16.01
N THR A 234 5.38 -16.01 14.95
CA THR A 234 3.97 -16.08 14.54
C THR A 234 3.16 -16.81 15.61
N SER A 235 2.23 -16.10 16.25
CA SER A 235 1.29 -16.70 17.21
C SER A 235 0.28 -17.62 16.53
N TRP A 236 -0.09 -18.72 17.20
CA TRP A 236 -1.13 -19.65 16.72
C TRP A 236 -2.46 -18.95 16.42
N ARG A 237 -2.81 -17.90 17.18
CA ARG A 237 -4.03 -17.10 16.96
C ARG A 237 -4.04 -16.46 15.57
N ARG A 238 -2.88 -16.03 15.08
CA ARG A 238 -2.74 -15.49 13.72
C ARG A 238 -2.96 -16.59 12.71
N CYS A 239 -2.28 -17.72 12.86
CA CYS A 239 -2.42 -18.87 11.97
C CYS A 239 -3.88 -19.34 11.85
N ALA A 240 -4.59 -19.42 12.99
CA ALA A 240 -6.00 -19.81 13.02
C ALA A 240 -6.93 -18.80 12.33
N ALA A 241 -6.61 -17.50 12.40
CA ALA A 241 -7.40 -16.45 11.76
C ALA A 241 -7.14 -16.31 10.25
N MET A 242 -5.98 -16.74 9.75
CA MET A 242 -5.56 -16.51 8.35
C MET A 242 -6.56 -17.00 7.30
N PRO A 243 -7.13 -18.22 7.36
CA PRO A 243 -8.06 -18.68 6.33
C PRO A 243 -9.28 -17.77 6.20
N PHE A 244 -9.88 -17.39 7.33
CA PHE A 244 -11.03 -16.48 7.35
C PHE A 244 -10.65 -15.09 6.83
N LEU A 245 -9.54 -14.52 7.30
CA LEU A 245 -9.13 -13.18 6.90
C LEU A 245 -8.69 -13.11 5.43
N LEU A 246 -8.11 -14.17 4.87
CA LEU A 246 -7.81 -14.29 3.44
C LEU A 246 -9.08 -14.30 2.58
N ALA A 247 -10.17 -14.90 3.07
CA ALA A 247 -11.45 -14.88 2.40
C ALA A 247 -12.11 -13.49 2.46
N VAL A 248 -12.01 -12.79 3.60
CA VAL A 248 -12.70 -11.50 3.84
C VAL A 248 -11.95 -10.29 3.26
N THR A 249 -10.61 -10.28 3.28
CA THR A 249 -9.80 -9.13 2.85
C THR A 249 -10.07 -8.67 1.40
N PRO A 250 -10.28 -9.57 0.41
CA PRO A 250 -10.66 -9.17 -0.95
C PRO A 250 -11.93 -8.30 -1.02
N PHE A 251 -12.89 -8.49 -0.12
CA PHE A 251 -14.11 -7.67 -0.10
C PHE A 251 -13.85 -6.27 0.45
N TYR A 252 -12.95 -6.13 1.43
CA TYR A 252 -12.48 -4.81 1.87
C TYR A 252 -11.71 -4.10 0.76
N TYR A 253 -10.91 -4.85 0.03
CA TYR A 253 -10.21 -4.31 -1.13
C TYR A 253 -11.18 -3.83 -2.20
N LEU A 254 -12.21 -4.61 -2.54
CA LEU A 254 -13.27 -4.22 -3.47
C LEU A 254 -13.99 -2.95 -3.03
N ALA A 255 -14.43 -2.89 -1.78
CA ALA A 255 -15.11 -1.72 -1.23
C ALA A 255 -14.20 -0.48 -1.28
N ALA A 256 -12.91 -0.64 -1.00
CA ALA A 256 -11.94 0.43 -1.11
C ALA A 256 -11.74 0.88 -2.56
N LEU A 257 -11.62 -0.07 -3.48
CA LEU A 257 -11.38 0.14 -4.90
C LEU A 257 -12.54 0.91 -5.55
N LEU A 258 -13.77 0.45 -5.34
CA LEU A 258 -14.97 1.13 -5.83
C LEU A 258 -15.04 2.55 -5.30
N ARG A 259 -14.77 2.76 -4.01
CA ARG A 259 -14.75 4.12 -3.43
C ARG A 259 -13.56 4.97 -3.91
N ALA A 260 -12.43 4.36 -4.24
CA ALA A 260 -11.24 5.06 -4.71
C ALA A 260 -11.41 5.55 -6.15
N GLN A 261 -12.12 4.80 -7.00
CA GLN A 261 -12.40 5.15 -8.41
C GLN A 261 -13.05 6.53 -8.55
N TRP A 262 -14.00 6.86 -7.66
CA TRP A 262 -14.73 8.15 -7.67
C TRP A 262 -14.34 9.09 -6.52
N MET A 263 -13.20 8.85 -5.86
CA MET A 263 -12.77 9.67 -4.74
C MET A 263 -12.38 11.09 -5.19
N ARG A 264 -13.06 12.10 -4.64
CA ARG A 264 -12.74 13.53 -4.82
C ARG A 264 -12.31 14.24 -3.54
N HIS A 265 -12.54 13.64 -2.38
CA HIS A 265 -12.17 14.20 -1.09
C HIS A 265 -11.41 13.18 -0.27
N VAL A 266 -10.31 13.62 0.35
CA VAL A 266 -9.47 12.78 1.19
C VAL A 266 -9.02 13.57 2.41
N VAL A 267 -9.11 12.94 3.57
CA VAL A 267 -8.53 13.46 4.82
C VAL A 267 -7.26 12.69 5.10
N TRP A 268 -6.16 13.40 5.31
CA TRP A 268 -4.87 12.80 5.62
C TRP A 268 -4.15 13.61 6.69
N ARG A 269 -3.79 12.94 7.80
CA ARG A 269 -3.14 13.55 8.98
C ARG A 269 -3.86 14.84 9.45
N GLY A 270 -5.19 14.83 9.44
CA GLY A 270 -6.03 15.96 9.85
C GLY A 270 -6.24 17.05 8.79
N VAL A 271 -5.60 16.95 7.62
CA VAL A 271 -5.75 17.91 6.52
C VAL A 271 -6.74 17.37 5.49
N GLN A 272 -7.66 18.22 5.03
CA GLN A 272 -8.62 17.88 3.99
C GLN A 272 -8.10 18.32 2.62
N TYR A 273 -8.27 17.45 1.62
CA TYR A 273 -7.87 17.72 0.24
C TYR A 273 -9.04 17.43 -0.70
N ARG A 274 -9.19 18.30 -1.71
CA ARG A 274 -10.00 18.05 -2.91
C ARG A 274 -9.10 17.56 -4.03
N VAL A 275 -9.54 16.50 -4.70
CA VAL A 275 -8.88 15.82 -5.81
C VAL A 275 -9.73 16.06 -7.06
N ASP A 276 -9.32 17.04 -7.88
CA ASP A 276 -10.01 17.33 -9.15
C ASP A 276 -9.46 16.43 -10.27
N SER A 277 -8.14 16.32 -10.38
CA SER A 277 -7.44 15.39 -11.27
C SER A 277 -6.01 15.13 -10.77
N ALA A 278 -5.27 14.26 -11.47
CA ALA A 278 -3.83 14.16 -11.26
C ALA A 278 -3.18 15.53 -11.49
N GLY A 279 -2.31 15.97 -10.56
CA GLY A 279 -1.68 17.29 -10.59
C GLY A 279 -2.63 18.48 -10.35
N LYS A 280 -3.85 18.24 -9.87
CA LYS A 280 -4.79 19.28 -9.45
C LYS A 280 -5.39 18.92 -8.10
N ILE A 281 -4.55 19.04 -7.07
CA ILE A 281 -4.91 18.77 -5.69
C ILE A 281 -4.98 20.10 -4.94
N GLN A 282 -6.10 20.32 -4.26
CA GLN A 282 -6.32 21.53 -3.48
C GLN A 282 -6.47 21.16 -2.02
N ARG A 283 -5.65 21.78 -1.17
CA ARG A 283 -5.87 21.74 0.27
C ARG A 283 -7.11 22.56 0.58
N LEU A 284 -8.07 21.95 1.29
CA LEU A 284 -9.22 22.65 1.82
C LEU A 284 -8.83 23.12 3.22
N ASP A 285 -8.88 24.42 3.46
CA ASP A 285 -8.61 24.96 4.79
C ASP A 285 -9.70 24.48 5.76
N HIS A 286 -9.29 24.11 6.97
CA HIS A 286 -10.22 24.02 8.09
C HIS A 286 -10.68 25.46 8.40
N PRO A 287 -11.98 25.73 8.67
CA PRO A 287 -12.31 26.93 9.40
C PRO A 287 -11.44 26.92 10.66
N ALA A 288 -10.77 28.05 10.94
CA ALA A 288 -9.86 28.20 12.07
C ALA A 288 -10.47 27.50 13.29
N TRP A 289 -9.66 26.72 14.00
CA TRP A 289 -10.05 26.11 15.27
C TRP A 289 -10.65 27.20 16.16
N SER A 290 -11.98 27.33 16.18
CA SER A 290 -12.69 28.16 17.11
C SER A 290 -12.65 27.38 18.41
N GLY A 291 -11.77 27.79 19.33
CA GLY A 291 -11.70 27.21 20.65
C GLY A 291 -13.11 27.08 21.19
N SER A 292 -13.54 25.86 21.45
CA SER A 292 -14.79 25.61 22.16
C SER A 292 -14.65 26.31 23.51
N GLU A 293 -15.43 27.37 23.71
CA GLU A 293 -15.77 27.86 25.03
C GLU A 293 -16.15 26.63 25.86
N GLN A 294 -15.31 26.33 26.85
CA GLN A 294 -15.71 25.47 27.95
C GLN A 294 -16.97 26.10 28.53
N SER A 295 -18.09 25.40 28.41
CA SER A 295 -19.26 25.69 29.21
C SER A 295 -18.84 25.54 30.68
N GLU A 296 -18.51 26.67 31.32
CA GLU A 296 -18.59 26.81 32.76
C GLU A 296 -20.03 26.49 33.16
N SER A 297 -20.27 25.23 33.49
CA SER A 297 -21.43 24.84 34.28
C SER A 297 -21.23 25.44 35.66
N ARG A 298 -21.78 26.64 35.85
CA ARG A 298 -22.11 27.17 37.17
C ARG A 298 -23.04 26.16 37.84
N HIS A 299 -22.49 25.33 38.70
CA HIS A 299 -23.26 24.71 39.76
C HIS A 299 -23.55 25.79 40.81
N SER A 300 -24.79 26.24 40.84
CA SER A 300 -25.39 26.94 41.97
C SER A 300 -26.73 26.30 42.28
N LEU A 301 -26.77 25.67 43.47
CA LEU A 301 -27.91 25.15 44.23
C LEU A 301 -28.54 23.83 43.76
#